data_AF-A0A7S1F919-F1
#
_entry.id   AF-A0A7S1F919-F1
#
_cell.length_a   1.000
_cell.length_b   1.000
_cell.length_c   1.000
_cell.angle_alpha   90.00
_cell.angle_beta   90.00
_cell.angle_gamma   90.00
#
_symmetry.space_group_name_H-M   'P 1'
#
loop_
_entity.id
_entity.type
_entity.pdbx_description
1 polymer ?
#
loop_
_entity_poly.entity_id
_entity_poly.type
_entity_poly.pdbx_seq_one_letter_code
_entity_poly.pdbx_strand_id
1 'polypeptide(L)'
;VFLKDLRLMALAIAKSIVPILWASMLLILIMFLFSVLFLQAVVVHVNGATSDDETSQQFRIYFDSLPMAILTLWMTVTGGVSWWEVARGLLDVSTWYCLCMVVFVVVMLVAVMNIMTGIFVNDALLMASMDR
;
A
#
# COMPACT_ATOMS: atom_id res chain seq x y z
N VAL A 1 2.24 21.39 33.75
CA VAL A 1 1.29 21.61 32.63
C VAL A 1 1.83 20.95 31.36
N PHE A 2 2.97 21.36 30.79
CA PHE A 2 3.56 20.79 29.56
C PHE A 2 3.72 19.24 29.50
N LEU A 3 4.11 18.58 30.59
CA LEU A 3 4.27 17.12 30.63
C LEU A 3 2.94 16.34 30.72
N LYS A 4 1.84 17.02 31.11
CA LYS A 4 0.50 16.39 31.18
C LYS A 4 0.00 16.12 29.76
N ASP A 5 0.12 17.10 28.88
CA ASP A 5 -0.35 17.02 27.49
C ASP A 5 0.48 15.99 26.70
N LEU A 6 1.80 15.97 26.88
CA LEU A 6 2.67 14.94 26.28
C LEU A 6 2.31 13.52 26.75
N ARG A 7 2.03 13.34 28.06
CA ARG A 7 1.61 12.04 28.61
C ARG A 7 0.24 11.60 28.07
N LEU A 8 -0.69 12.54 27.88
CA LEU A 8 -2.00 12.26 27.29
C LEU A 8 -1.88 11.85 25.82
N MET A 9 -1.06 12.57 25.02
CA MET A 9 -0.80 12.20 23.62
C MET A 9 -0.11 10.83 23.51
N ALA A 10 0.87 10.53 24.38
CA ALA A 10 1.52 9.21 24.40
C ALA A 10 0.56 8.08 24.80
N LEU A 11 -0.31 8.31 25.79
CA LEU A 11 -1.36 7.36 26.16
C LEU A 11 -2.37 7.17 25.03
N ALA A 12 -2.65 8.24 24.26
CA ALA A 12 -3.50 8.17 23.09
C ALA A 12 -2.94 7.28 22.00
N ILE A 13 -1.69 7.52 21.61
CA ILE A 13 -0.96 6.68 20.67
C ILE A 13 -0.95 5.22 21.15
N ALA A 14 -0.65 4.98 22.43
CA ALA A 14 -0.61 3.64 23.00
C ALA A 14 -1.96 2.92 22.94
N LYS A 15 -3.07 3.63 23.16
CA LYS A 15 -4.43 3.06 23.06
C LYS A 15 -4.86 2.80 21.62
N SER A 16 -4.37 3.59 20.65
CA SER A 16 -4.67 3.40 19.23
C SER A 16 -3.87 2.26 18.59
N ILE A 17 -2.87 1.66 19.26
CA ILE A 17 -2.06 0.56 18.71
C ILE A 17 -2.92 -0.62 18.24
N VAL A 18 -3.94 -1.02 19.01
CA VAL A 18 -4.77 -2.18 18.64
C VAL A 18 -5.58 -1.92 17.36
N PRO A 19 -6.36 -0.81 17.23
CA PRO A 19 -6.99 -0.43 15.98
C PRO A 19 -6.03 -0.32 14.80
N ILE A 20 -4.84 0.27 15.01
CA ILE A 20 -3.80 0.41 13.98
C ILE A 20 -3.30 -0.94 13.51
N LEU A 21 -3.09 -1.90 14.42
CA LEU A 21 -2.65 -3.25 14.06
C LEU A 21 -3.69 -3.95 13.17
N TRP A 22 -4.98 -3.85 13.50
CA TRP A 22 -6.05 -4.40 12.66
C TRP A 22 -6.12 -3.73 11.28
N ALA A 23 -6.04 -2.40 11.23
CA ALA A 23 -6.04 -1.65 9.98
C ALA A 23 -4.80 -1.98 9.13
N SER A 24 -3.63 -2.10 9.75
CA SER A 24 -2.36 -2.48 9.09
C SER A 24 -2.41 -3.91 8.56
N MET A 25 -3.01 -4.85 9.30
CA MET A 25 -3.20 -6.22 8.81
C MET A 25 -4.11 -6.26 7.58
N LEU A 26 -5.22 -5.50 7.58
CA LEU A 26 -6.09 -5.38 6.42
C LEU A 26 -5.34 -4.77 5.22
N LEU A 27 -4.53 -3.75 5.46
CA LEU A 27 -3.70 -3.10 4.44
C LEU A 27 -2.72 -4.09 3.81
N ILE A 28 -1.98 -4.84 4.65
CA ILE A 28 -1.05 -5.89 4.18
C ILE A 28 -1.79 -6.97 3.40
N LEU A 29 -2.98 -7.38 3.82
CA LEU A 29 -3.80 -8.35 3.10
C LEU A 29 -4.18 -7.86 1.69
N ILE A 30 -4.63 -6.61 1.57
CA ILE A 30 -4.97 -6.00 0.27
C ILE A 30 -3.72 -5.97 -0.63
N MET A 31 -2.58 -5.49 -0.10
CA MET A 31 -1.33 -5.47 -0.86
C MET A 31 -0.88 -6.86 -1.28
N PHE A 32 -1.02 -7.87 -0.42
CA PHE A 32 -0.70 -9.26 -0.75
C PHE A 32 -1.54 -9.77 -1.93
N LEU A 33 -2.86 -9.55 -1.92
CA LEU A 33 -3.75 -10.00 -3.00
C LEU A 33 -3.38 -9.37 -4.35
N PHE A 34 -3.16 -8.05 -4.37
CA PHE A 34 -2.74 -7.36 -5.59
C PHE A 34 -1.32 -7.75 -6.02
N SER A 35 -0.40 -7.98 -5.09
CA SER A 35 0.95 -8.43 -5.39
C SER A 35 0.95 -9.78 -6.10
N VAL A 36 0.15 -10.74 -5.62
CA VAL A 36 0.00 -12.04 -6.28
C VAL A 36 -0.59 -11.89 -7.68
N LEU A 37 -1.59 -11.03 -7.85
CA LEU A 37 -2.20 -10.75 -9.16
C LEU A 37 -1.16 -10.21 -10.17
N PHE A 38 -0.33 -9.25 -9.77
CA PHE A 38 0.68 -8.67 -10.66
C PHE A 38 1.86 -9.61 -10.90
N LEU A 39 2.28 -10.40 -9.91
CA LEU A 39 3.30 -11.44 -10.11
C LEU A 39 2.87 -12.48 -11.15
N GLN A 40 1.58 -12.85 -11.18
CA GLN A 40 1.07 -13.74 -12.23
C GLN A 40 1.22 -13.10 -13.63
N ALA A 41 0.98 -11.79 -13.76
CA ALA A 41 1.20 -11.07 -15.01
C ALA A 41 2.65 -11.18 -15.49
N VAL A 42 3.59 -10.96 -14.56
CA VAL A 42 5.03 -11.04 -14.83
C VAL A 42 5.44 -12.43 -15.24
N VAL A 43 4.99 -13.47 -14.53
CA VAL A 43 5.31 -14.87 -14.87
C VAL A 43 4.82 -15.23 -16.26
N VAL A 44 3.59 -14.84 -16.62
CA VAL A 44 3.02 -15.09 -17.94
C VAL A 44 3.84 -14.40 -19.04
N HIS A 45 4.24 -13.16 -18.81
CA HIS A 45 5.01 -12.38 -19.78
C HIS A 45 6.46 -12.88 -19.94
N VAL A 46 7.16 -13.12 -18.83
CA VAL A 46 8.58 -13.56 -18.83
C VAL A 46 8.74 -14.96 -19.43
N ASN A 47 7.77 -15.86 -19.24
CA ASN A 47 7.82 -17.20 -19.86
C ASN A 47 7.60 -17.18 -21.38
N GLY A 48 6.99 -16.13 -21.92
CA GLY A 48 6.73 -15.97 -23.35
C GLY A 48 7.74 -15.06 -24.08
N ALA A 49 8.51 -14.26 -23.35
CA ALA A 49 9.40 -13.25 -23.89
C ALA A 49 10.84 -13.75 -24.08
N THR A 50 11.54 -13.17 -25.05
CA THR A 50 13.00 -13.29 -25.16
C THR A 50 13.62 -12.46 -24.03
N SER A 51 14.63 -13.00 -23.35
CA SER A 51 15.18 -12.51 -22.08
C SER A 51 15.77 -11.09 -22.06
N ASP A 52 15.74 -10.35 -23.17
CA ASP A 52 16.40 -9.05 -23.37
C ASP A 52 15.43 -7.88 -23.52
N ASP A 53 14.13 -8.08 -23.28
CA ASP A 53 13.12 -7.01 -23.36
C ASP A 53 13.20 -6.04 -22.17
N GLU A 54 13.04 -4.74 -22.43
CA GLU A 54 13.11 -3.66 -21.44
C GLU A 54 12.07 -3.87 -20.32
N THR A 55 10.87 -4.34 -20.70
CA THR A 55 9.77 -4.70 -19.79
C THR A 55 10.18 -5.79 -18.81
N SER A 56 10.92 -6.80 -19.27
CA SER A 56 11.39 -7.91 -18.44
C SER A 56 12.41 -7.45 -17.40
N GLN A 57 13.25 -6.45 -17.72
CA GLN A 57 14.17 -5.86 -16.76
C GLN A 57 13.43 -5.06 -15.69
N GLN A 58 12.42 -4.27 -16.07
CA GLN A 58 11.59 -3.53 -15.10
C GLN A 58 10.85 -4.48 -14.14
N PHE A 59 10.31 -5.58 -14.65
CA PHE A 59 9.65 -6.57 -13.80
C PHE A 59 10.60 -7.28 -12.83
N ARG A 60 11.86 -7.50 -13.20
CA ARG A 60 12.88 -8.00 -12.27
C ARG A 60 13.25 -7.00 -11.18
N ILE A 61 13.05 -5.70 -11.38
CA ILE A 61 13.29 -4.71 -10.34
C ILE A 61 12.12 -4.69 -9.36
N TYR A 62 10.89 -4.67 -9.86
CA TYR A 62 9.70 -4.39 -9.04
C TYR A 62 8.93 -5.64 -8.59
N PHE A 63 9.08 -6.77 -9.27
CA PHE A 63 8.26 -7.98 -9.10
C PHE A 63 9.11 -9.28 -9.11
N ASP A 64 10.36 -9.23 -8.65
CA ASP A 64 11.23 -10.42 -8.57
C ASP A 64 10.74 -11.46 -7.54
N SER A 65 10.11 -10.98 -6.47
CA SER A 65 9.60 -11.83 -5.40
C SER A 65 8.34 -11.24 -4.79
N LEU A 66 7.59 -12.05 -4.04
CA LEU A 66 6.38 -11.60 -3.36
C LEU A 66 6.63 -10.46 -2.35
N PRO A 67 7.63 -10.52 -1.46
CA PRO A 67 7.92 -9.40 -0.57
C PRO A 67 8.31 -8.13 -1.34
N MET A 68 9.04 -8.28 -2.44
CA MET A 68 9.41 -7.14 -3.30
C MET A 68 8.18 -6.54 -3.99
N ALA A 69 7.25 -7.36 -4.48
CA ALA A 69 6.00 -6.89 -5.07
C ALA A 69 5.15 -6.11 -4.04
N ILE A 70 5.05 -6.62 -2.81
CA ILE A 70 4.37 -5.92 -1.70
C ILE A 70 5.04 -4.58 -1.42
N LEU A 71 6.38 -4.56 -1.37
CA LEU A 71 7.15 -3.33 -1.20
C LEU A 71 6.93 -2.34 -2.35
N THR A 72 6.92 -2.82 -3.60
CA THR A 72 6.62 -2.01 -4.78
C THR A 72 5.25 -1.36 -4.66
N LEU A 73 4.21 -2.14 -4.33
CA LEU A 73 2.86 -1.60 -4.13
C LEU A 73 2.83 -0.56 -3.01
N TRP A 74 3.52 -0.81 -1.90
CA TRP A 74 3.68 0.17 -0.83
C TRP A 74 4.38 1.45 -1.30
N MET A 75 5.46 1.33 -2.08
CA MET A 75 6.20 2.47 -2.65
C MET A 75 5.31 3.29 -3.59
N THR A 76 4.45 2.67 -4.39
CA THR A 76 3.55 3.40 -5.30
C THR A 76 2.50 4.22 -4.55
N VAL A 77 2.06 3.75 -3.38
CA VAL A 77 1.07 4.46 -2.54
C VAL A 77 1.74 5.56 -1.72
N THR A 78 2.94 5.32 -1.22
CA THR A 78 3.69 6.27 -0.38
C THR A 78 4.50 7.29 -1.18
N GLY A 79 4.60 7.15 -2.50
CA GLY A 79 5.35 8.05 -3.37
C GLY A 79 6.85 7.74 -3.47
N GLY A 80 7.28 6.55 -3.06
CA GLY A 80 8.67 6.09 -3.25
C GLY A 80 9.00 5.77 -4.71
N VAL A 81 8.00 5.40 -5.51
CA VAL A 81 8.09 5.25 -6.97
C VAL A 81 6.80 5.74 -7.61
N SER A 82 6.87 6.28 -8.83
CA SER A 82 5.66 6.68 -9.54
C SER A 82 4.81 5.45 -9.86
N TRP A 83 3.51 5.49 -9.54
CA TRP A 83 2.59 4.41 -9.93
C TRP A 83 2.58 4.19 -11.44
N TRP A 84 2.82 5.25 -12.23
CA TRP A 84 2.88 5.18 -13.69
C TRP A 84 4.08 4.39 -14.19
N GLU A 85 5.23 4.51 -13.52
CA GLU A 85 6.45 3.75 -13.85
C GLU A 85 6.19 2.25 -13.82
N VAL A 86 5.50 1.79 -12.79
CA VAL A 86 5.14 0.38 -12.61
C VAL A 86 3.98 -0.02 -13.54
N ALA A 87 2.98 0.84 -13.71
CA ALA A 87 1.81 0.58 -14.55
C ALA A 87 2.16 0.47 -16.04
N ARG A 88 3.18 1.20 -16.51
CA ARG A 88 3.63 1.15 -17.91
C ARG A 88 4.09 -0.25 -18.29
N GLY A 89 4.92 -0.91 -17.47
CA GLY A 89 5.33 -2.30 -17.75
C GLY A 89 4.12 -3.25 -17.77
N LEU A 90 3.16 -3.07 -16.86
CA LEU A 90 1.93 -3.87 -16.84
C LEU A 90 1.06 -3.66 -18.09
N LEU A 91 1.08 -2.46 -18.69
CA LEU A 91 0.35 -2.14 -19.92
C LEU A 91 0.88 -2.94 -21.12
N ASP A 92 2.20 -3.16 -21.18
CA ASP A 92 2.85 -3.95 -22.23
C ASP A 92 2.49 -5.44 -22.14
N VAL A 93 2.08 -5.92 -20.95
CA VAL A 93 1.52 -7.27 -20.76
C VAL A 93 0.05 -7.32 -21.16
N SER A 94 -0.77 -6.45 -20.57
CA SER A 94 -2.19 -6.33 -20.88
C SER A 94 -2.78 -5.07 -20.24
N THR A 95 -3.67 -4.42 -20.98
CA THR A 95 -4.48 -3.29 -20.47
C THR A 95 -5.27 -3.65 -19.21
N TRP A 96 -5.65 -4.92 -19.03
CA TRP A 96 -6.35 -5.38 -17.83
C TRP A 96 -5.49 -5.20 -16.56
N TYR A 97 -4.19 -5.53 -16.61
CA TYR A 97 -3.30 -5.38 -15.46
C TYR A 97 -3.04 -3.91 -15.13
N CYS A 98 -2.93 -3.06 -16.16
CA CYS A 98 -2.88 -1.60 -15.96
C CYS A 98 -4.15 -1.08 -15.27
N LEU A 99 -5.33 -1.55 -15.66
CA LEU A 99 -6.59 -1.17 -15.00
C LEU A 99 -6.63 -1.62 -13.54
N CYS A 100 -6.20 -2.86 -13.24
CA CYS A 100 -6.08 -3.36 -11.87
C CYS A 100 -5.14 -2.50 -11.02
N MET A 101 -4.03 -2.01 -11.59
CA MET A 101 -3.09 -1.11 -10.92
C MET A 101 -3.74 0.24 -10.57
N VAL A 102 -4.50 0.83 -11.51
CA VAL A 102 -5.24 2.07 -11.25
C VAL A 102 -6.28 1.86 -10.14
N VAL A 103 -7.03 0.76 -10.18
CA VAL A 103 -8.00 0.41 -9.13
C VAL A 103 -7.31 0.26 -7.78
N PHE A 104 -6.17 -0.43 -7.72
CA PHE A 104 -5.36 -0.54 -6.50
C PHE A 104 -4.99 0.84 -5.94
N VAL A 105 -4.41 1.72 -6.76
CA VAL A 105 -3.99 3.07 -6.33
C VAL A 105 -5.17 3.87 -5.81
N VAL A 106 -6.31 3.84 -6.50
CA VAL A 106 -7.54 4.54 -6.07
C VAL A 106 -8.06 3.99 -4.74
N VAL A 107 -8.19 2.67 -4.61
CA VAL A 107 -8.66 2.03 -3.37
C VAL A 107 -7.72 2.37 -2.21
N MET A 108 -6.41 2.32 -2.42
CA MET A 108 -5.43 2.63 -1.38
C MET A 108 -5.52 4.09 -0.95
N LEU A 109 -5.47 5.03 -1.88
CA LEU A 109 -5.42 6.46 -1.55
C LEU A 109 -6.78 7.01 -1.09
N VAL A 110 -7.88 6.60 -1.71
CA VAL A 110 -9.22 7.17 -1.44
C VAL A 110 -9.95 6.43 -0.34
N ALA A 111 -9.81 5.11 -0.24
CA ALA A 111 -10.54 4.33 0.76
C ALA A 111 -9.64 3.99 1.95
N VAL A 112 -8.57 3.22 1.74
CA VAL A 112 -7.79 2.64 2.85
C VAL A 112 -7.09 3.71 3.68
N MET A 113 -6.37 4.64 3.03
CA MET A 113 -5.67 5.72 3.73
C MET A 113 -6.66 6.64 4.48
N ASN A 114 -7.81 6.97 3.87
CA ASN A 114 -8.83 7.78 4.52
C ASN A 114 -9.52 7.06 5.70
N ILE A 115 -9.75 5.75 5.60
CA ILE A 115 -10.26 4.94 6.72
C ILE A 115 -9.26 4.96 7.87
N MET A 116 -7.97 4.76 7.59
CA MET A 116 -6.91 4.83 8.60
C MET A 116 -6.88 6.21 9.27
N THR A 117 -6.87 7.29 8.49
CA THR A 117 -6.94 8.66 9.03
C THR A 117 -8.20 8.87 9.87
N GLY A 118 -9.36 8.37 9.43
CA GLY A 118 -10.62 8.45 10.17
C GLY A 118 -10.56 7.78 11.54
N ILE A 119 -9.92 6.61 11.65
CA ILE A 119 -9.70 5.91 12.92
C ILE A 119 -8.85 6.77 13.87
N PHE A 120 -7.73 7.31 13.38
CA PHE A 120 -6.86 8.18 14.19
C PHE A 120 -7.56 9.45 14.67
N VAL A 121 -8.33 10.10 13.79
CA VAL A 121 -9.10 11.30 14.14
C VAL A 121 -10.17 10.97 15.18
N ASN A 122 -10.88 9.85 15.04
CA ASN A 122 -11.88 9.42 16.00
C ASN A 122 -11.26 9.18 17.39
N ASP A 123 -10.11 8.50 17.45
CA ASP A 123 -9.41 8.25 18.72
C ASP A 123 -8.94 9.56 19.38
N ALA A 124 -8.43 10.51 18.59
CA ALA A 124 -8.03 11.83 19.10
C ALA A 124 -9.22 12.62 19.66
N LEU A 125 -10.39 12.56 19.01
CA LEU A 125 -11.61 13.22 19.48
C LEU A 125 -12.13 12.60 20.79
N LEU A 126 -12.09 11.28 20.92
CA LEU A 126 -12.46 10.58 22.15
C LEU A 126 -11.59 11.03 23.32
N MET A 127 -10.27 11.13 23.12
CA MET A 127 -9.33 11.61 24.14
C MET A 127 -9.63 13.05 24.57
N ALA A 128 -9.88 13.94 23.61
CA ALA A 128 -10.21 15.34 23.89
C ALA A 128 -11.52 15.50 24.66
N SER A 129 -12.50 14.62 24.42
CA SER A 129 -13.77 14.61 25.15
C SER A 129 -13.64 14.15 26.61
N MET A 130 -12.65 13.31 26.91
CA MET A 130 -12.39 12.82 28.27
C MET A 130 -11.64 13.82 29.17
N ASP A 131 -11.05 14.88 28.60
CA ASP A 131 -10.35 15.94 29.36
C ASP A 131 -11.27 17.16 29.66
N ARG A 132 -12.55 17.11 29.24
CA ARG A 132 -13.62 18.03 29.67
C ARG A 132 -14.34 17.49 30.89
#